data_AF-A0A6I9NDY7-F1
#
_entry.id   AF-A0A6I9NDY7-F1
#
_cell.length_a   1.000
_cell.length_b   1.000
_cell.length_c   1.000
_cell.angle_alpha   90.00
_cell.angle_beta   90.00
_cell.angle_gamma   90.00
#
_symmetry.space_group_name_H-M   'P 1'
#
loop_
_entity.id
_entity.type
_entity.pdbx_description
1 polymer ?
#
loop_
_entity_poly.entity_id
_entity_poly.type
_entity_poly.pdbx_seq_one_letter_code
_entity_poly.pdbx_strand_id
1 'polypeptide(L)'
;MVLQLQGAMMKMENFQKLLELKKDLTGIENLAIPGREFIRLGCLSKLSGKGLQQRMFFLFSDSLVYTSRGMTPSNQFKVHGQMPLYGMTVREHIKSIL
;
A
#
# COMPACT_ATOMS: atom_id res chain seq x y z
N MET A 1 24.87 -5.33 21.38
CA MET A 1 25.07 -4.01 20.75
C MET A 1 24.73 -4.01 19.26
N VAL A 2 25.34 -4.85 18.42
CA VAL A 2 25.10 -4.87 16.95
C VAL A 2 23.63 -5.13 16.57
N LEU A 3 22.97 -6.10 17.20
CA LEU A 3 21.56 -6.41 16.93
C LEU A 3 20.60 -5.26 17.30
N GLN A 4 20.90 -4.49 18.36
CA GLN A 4 20.09 -3.35 18.77
C GLN A 4 20.22 -2.19 17.76
N LEU A 5 21.43 -1.93 17.27
CA LEU A 5 21.68 -0.94 16.23
C LEU A 5 20.98 -1.34 14.92
N GLN A 6 21.07 -2.62 14.54
CA GLN A 6 20.41 -3.14 13.34
C GLN A 6 18.87 -2.97 13.42
N GLY A 7 18.26 -3.27 14.56
CA GLY A 7 16.83 -3.06 14.77
C GLY A 7 16.42 -1.59 14.71
N ALA A 8 17.26 -0.68 15.22
CA ALA A 8 17.02 0.76 15.11
C ALA A 8 17.12 1.25 13.66
N MET A 9 18.11 0.77 12.90
CA MET A 9 18.28 1.10 11.47
C MET A 9 17.08 0.67 10.65
N MET A 10 16.61 -0.58 10.80
CA MET A 10 15.43 -1.07 10.09
C MET A 10 14.17 -0.23 10.38
N LYS A 11 13.96 0.18 11.63
CA LYS A 11 12.84 1.06 12.00
C LYS A 11 12.94 2.43 11.33
N MET A 12 14.15 3.00 11.25
CA MET A 12 14.39 4.29 10.61
C MET A 12 14.18 4.22 9.09
N GLU A 13 14.69 3.17 8.44
CA GLU A 13 14.48 2.91 7.01
C GLU A 13 13.00 2.78 6.67
N ASN A 14 12.26 2.00 7.48
CA ASN A 14 10.82 1.88 7.30
C ASN A 14 10.10 3.23 7.49
N PHE A 15 10.43 4.00 8.53
CA PHE A 15 9.80 5.29 8.78
C PHE A 15 10.08 6.29 7.63
N GLN A 16 11.33 6.34 7.16
CA GLN A 16 11.69 7.12 5.97
C GLN A 16 10.86 6.70 4.76
N LYS A 17 10.67 5.38 4.56
CA LYS A 17 9.85 4.87 3.45
C LYS A 17 8.38 5.30 3.56
N LEU A 18 7.80 5.30 4.76
CA LEU A 18 6.45 5.78 4.99
C LEU A 18 6.32 7.29 4.71
N LEU A 19 7.34 8.09 5.04
CA LEU A 19 7.36 9.52 4.75
C LEU A 19 7.45 9.82 3.25
N GLU A 20 8.23 9.05 2.50
CA GLU A 20 8.27 9.13 1.04
C GLU A 20 6.89 8.85 0.44
N LEU A 21 6.29 7.72 0.82
CA LEU A 21 4.96 7.33 0.34
C LEU A 21 3.87 8.33 0.72
N LYS A 22 4.02 9.01 1.87
CA LYS A 22 3.11 10.09 2.28
C LYS A 22 3.16 11.29 1.33
N LYS A 23 4.28 11.54 0.65
CA LYS A 23 4.39 12.59 -0.37
C LYS A 23 3.76 12.15 -1.70
N ASP A 24 3.87 10.86 -2.02
CA ASP A 24 3.35 10.29 -3.26
C ASP A 24 1.83 10.05 -3.21
N LEU A 25 1.26 9.91 -2.02
CA LEU A 25 -0.16 9.61 -1.80
C LEU A 25 -0.92 10.85 -1.33
N THR A 26 -2.15 10.99 -1.81
CA THR A 26 -3.10 12.01 -1.31
C THR A 26 -4.44 11.39 -0.94
N GLY A 27 -5.15 11.98 0.01
CA GLY A 27 -6.42 11.45 0.52
C GLY A 27 -6.28 10.33 1.55
N ILE A 28 -5.11 10.21 2.19
CA ILE A 28 -4.89 9.35 3.35
C ILE A 28 -4.19 10.15 4.45
N GLU A 29 -4.73 10.09 5.66
CA GLU A 29 -4.12 10.69 6.84
C GLU A 29 -3.35 9.63 7.63
N ASN A 30 -2.38 10.07 8.43
CA ASN A 30 -1.67 9.20 9.37
C ASN A 30 -1.03 7.96 8.70
N LEU A 31 -0.46 8.11 7.50
CA LEU A 31 0.27 7.03 6.84
C LEU A 31 1.49 6.57 7.66
N ALA A 32 2.28 7.54 8.13
CA ALA A 32 3.51 7.31 8.90
C ALA A 32 3.23 7.31 10.41
N ILE A 33 2.58 6.24 10.90
CA ILE A 33 2.35 6.00 12.33
C ILE A 33 3.35 4.99 12.91
N PRO A 34 3.66 5.04 14.21
CA PRO A 34 4.45 4.01 14.87
C PRO A 34 3.85 2.61 14.67
N GLY A 35 4.69 1.63 14.35
CA GLY A 35 4.29 0.21 14.21
C GLY A 35 3.74 -0.18 12.84
N ARG A 36 3.39 0.77 11.96
CA ARG A 36 3.09 0.44 10.56
C ARG A 36 4.39 0.16 9.81
N GLU A 37 4.40 -0.88 8.99
CA GLU A 37 5.53 -1.24 8.14
C GLU A 37 5.12 -1.28 6.68
N PHE A 38 5.95 -0.72 5.80
CA PHE A 38 5.77 -0.88 4.36
C PHE A 38 6.27 -2.26 3.92
N ILE A 39 5.43 -3.00 3.19
CA ILE A 39 5.75 -4.35 2.72
C ILE A 39 6.03 -4.35 1.21
N ARG A 40 5.09 -3.83 0.41
CA ARG A 40 5.19 -3.86 -1.06
C ARG A 40 4.27 -2.84 -1.71
N LEU A 41 4.63 -2.39 -2.92
CA LEU A 41 3.73 -1.67 -3.83
C LEU A 41 3.72 -2.32 -5.21
N GLY A 42 2.65 -2.11 -5.98
CA GLY A 42 2.57 -2.60 -7.36
C GLY A 42 1.25 -2.30 -8.05
N CYS A 43 1.24 -2.47 -9.38
CA CYS A 43 0.01 -2.38 -10.18
C CYS A 43 -0.75 -3.70 -10.14
N LEU A 44 -2.06 -3.66 -9.84
CA LEU A 44 -2.95 -4.81 -10.00
C LEU A 44 -4.25 -4.39 -10.71
N SER A 45 -4.90 -5.35 -11.33
CA SER A 45 -6.22 -5.17 -11.96
C SER A 45 -7.33 -5.39 -10.93
N LYS A 46 -8.00 -4.31 -10.53
CA LYS A 46 -9.16 -4.37 -9.64
C LYS A 46 -10.42 -4.66 -10.44
N LEU A 47 -11.13 -5.73 -10.10
CA LEU A 47 -12.47 -5.97 -10.61
C LEU A 47 -13.47 -5.00 -9.97
N SER A 48 -14.36 -4.44 -10.78
CA SER A 48 -15.42 -3.52 -10.37
C SER A 48 -16.65 -3.73 -11.25
N GLY A 49 -17.76 -3.03 -10.96
CA GLY A 49 -18.92 -3.02 -11.85
C GLY A 49 -18.62 -2.50 -13.27
N LYS A 50 -17.50 -1.79 -13.48
CA LYS A 50 -17.04 -1.30 -14.79
C LYS A 50 -15.96 -2.21 -15.43
N GLY A 51 -15.84 -3.46 -14.97
CA GLY A 51 -14.82 -4.40 -15.41
C GLY A 51 -13.50 -4.28 -14.66
N LEU A 52 -12.44 -4.85 -15.25
CA LEU A 52 -11.07 -4.85 -14.72
C LEU A 52 -10.40 -3.49 -14.98
N GLN A 53 -9.83 -2.89 -13.93
CA GLN A 53 -9.14 -1.62 -14.05
C GLN A 53 -7.81 -1.63 -13.30
N GLN A 54 -6.75 -1.19 -13.95
CA GLN A 54 -5.43 -1.07 -13.33
C GLN A 54 -5.45 -0.01 -12.23
N ARG A 55 -4.84 -0.33 -11.08
CA ARG A 55 -4.64 0.55 -9.93
C ARG A 55 -3.30 0.26 -9.28
N MET A 56 -2.73 1.28 -8.63
CA MET A 56 -1.64 1.07 -7.70
C MET A 56 -2.19 0.58 -6.36
N PHE A 57 -1.49 -0.39 -5.80
CA PHE A 57 -1.73 -0.96 -4.48
C PHE A 57 -0.48 -0.79 -3.62
N PHE A 58 -0.69 -0.53 -2.34
CA PHE A 58 0.34 -0.37 -1.32
C PHE A 58 -0.05 -1.25 -0.14
N LEU A 59 0.77 -2.26 0.14
CA LEU A 59 0.58 -3.19 1.24
C LEU A 59 1.42 -2.73 2.43
N PHE A 60 0.74 -2.47 3.54
CA PHE A 60 1.32 -2.20 4.84
C PHE A 60 1.04 -3.35 5.80
N SER A 61 1.74 -3.41 6.94
CA SER A 61 1.57 -4.46 7.95
C SER A 61 0.15 -4.56 8.54
N ASP A 62 -0.63 -3.49 8.48
CA ASP A 62 -1.98 -3.41 9.06
C ASP A 62 -3.10 -3.25 8.03
N SER A 63 -2.77 -2.82 6.80
CA SER A 63 -3.76 -2.44 5.80
C SER A 63 -3.25 -2.53 4.37
N LEU A 64 -4.18 -2.77 3.45
CA LEU A 64 -4.00 -2.67 2.00
C LEU A 64 -4.66 -1.38 1.50
N VAL A 65 -3.87 -0.48 0.94
CA VAL A 65 -4.33 0.79 0.36
C VAL A 65 -4.32 0.69 -1.17
N TYR A 66 -5.34 1.21 -1.83
CA TYR A 66 -5.38 1.28 -3.29
C TYR A 66 -5.89 2.62 -3.80
N THR A 67 -5.45 2.97 -5.01
CA THR A 67 -5.63 4.31 -5.57
C THR A 67 -6.84 4.41 -6.49
N SER A 68 -7.14 5.63 -6.91
CA SER A 68 -8.00 5.93 -8.05
C SER A 68 -7.26 5.70 -9.37
N ARG A 69 -7.96 5.86 -10.51
CA ARG A 69 -7.31 5.83 -11.83
C ARG A 69 -6.42 7.05 -11.99
N GLY A 70 -5.23 6.84 -12.56
CA GLY A 70 -4.31 7.90 -12.91
C GLY A 70 -3.73 8.63 -11.70
N MET A 71 -3.07 9.74 -12.00
CA MET A 71 -2.41 10.61 -11.01
C MET A 71 -3.13 11.96 -10.96
N THR A 72 -2.98 12.68 -9.85
CA THR A 72 -3.42 14.07 -9.74
C THR A 72 -2.54 14.99 -10.60
N PRO A 73 -2.95 16.25 -10.84
CA PRO A 73 -2.09 17.24 -11.51
C PRO A 73 -0.75 17.47 -10.81
N SER A 74 -0.67 17.21 -9.50
CA SER A 74 0.55 17.26 -8.68
C SER A 74 1.40 15.98 -8.75
N ASN A 75 1.12 15.07 -9.69
CA ASN A 75 1.81 13.79 -9.83
C ASN A 75 1.76 12.92 -8.55
N GLN A 76 0.60 12.92 -7.87
CA GLN A 76 0.34 12.07 -6.72
C GLN A 76 -0.72 11.02 -7.03
N PHE A 77 -0.66 9.91 -6.33
CA PHE A 77 -1.69 8.89 -6.34
C PHE A 77 -2.80 9.25 -5.35
N LYS A 78 -4.02 9.48 -5.86
CA LYS A 78 -5.18 9.68 -5.00
C LYS A 78 -5.65 8.35 -4.43
N VAL A 79 -5.61 8.19 -3.11
CA VAL A 79 -6.18 7.04 -2.40
C VAL A 79 -7.69 6.98 -2.67
N HIS A 80 -8.15 5.78 -3.03
CA HIS A 80 -9.56 5.49 -3.23
C HIS A 80 -10.15 4.71 -2.06
N GLY A 81 -9.37 3.80 -1.48
CA GLY A 81 -9.80 3.03 -0.32
C GLY A 81 -8.65 2.38 0.41
N GLN A 82 -8.93 2.02 1.66
CA GLN A 82 -8.05 1.30 2.56
C GLN A 82 -8.83 0.12 3.15
N MET A 83 -8.22 -1.05 3.17
CA MET A 83 -8.79 -2.27 3.73
C MET A 83 -7.91 -2.76 4.87
N PRO A 84 -8.42 -2.97 6.09
CA PRO A 84 -7.65 -3.59 7.16
C PRO A 84 -7.29 -5.03 6.77
N LEU A 85 -6.08 -5.47 7.15
CA LEU A 85 -5.68 -6.86 6.93
C LEU A 85 -6.30 -7.82 7.95
N TYR A 86 -6.69 -7.31 9.12
CA TYR A 86 -7.38 -8.11 10.12
C TYR A 86 -8.68 -8.68 9.56
N GLY A 87 -8.79 -10.01 9.56
CA GLY A 87 -9.93 -10.73 8.99
C GLY A 87 -9.94 -10.84 7.46
N MET A 88 -8.92 -10.34 6.76
CA MET A 88 -8.80 -10.49 5.31
C MET A 88 -8.36 -11.91 4.95
N THR A 89 -9.05 -12.54 4.00
CA THR A 89 -8.65 -13.85 3.44
C THR A 89 -8.25 -13.69 1.98
N VAL A 90 -7.15 -14.32 1.58
CA VAL A 90 -6.72 -14.36 0.18
C VAL A 90 -7.07 -15.73 -0.39
N ARG A 91 -7.73 -15.75 -1.55
CA ARG A 91 -8.00 -16.97 -2.31
C ARG A 91 -7.51 -16.78 -3.73
N GLU A 92 -6.79 -17.78 -4.23
CA GLU A 92 -6.39 -17.80 -5.61
C GLU A 92 -7.57 -18.26 -6.46
N HIS A 93 -7.93 -17.43 -7.44
CA HIS A 93 -8.85 -17.82 -8.49
C HIS A 93 -8.03 -18.08 -9.75
N ILE A 94 -7.74 -19.35 -10.00
CA ILE A 94 -7.20 -19.77 -11.29
C ILE A 94 -8.35 -19.62 -12.29
N LYS A 95 -8.33 -18.56 -13.09
CA LYS A 95 -9.18 -18.53 -14.29
C LYS A 95 -8.64 -19.62 -15.22
N SER A 96 -9.32 -20.77 -15.28
CA SER A 96 -9.13 -21.70 -16.38
C SER A 96 -9.52 -20.95 -17.65
N ILE A 97 -8.53 -20.61 -18.47
CA ILE A 97 -8.78 -20.25 -19.86
C ILE A 97 -9.12 -21.58 -20.55
N LEU A 98 -10.40 -21.87 -20.65
CA LEU A 98 -11.00 -22.80 -21.61
C LEU A 98 -12.03 -22.00 -22.41
#